data_AF-A0A7Y0KH62-F1
#
_entry.id   AF-A0A7Y0KH62-F1
#
_cell.length_a   1.000
_cell.length_b   1.000
_cell.length_c   1.000
_cell.angle_alpha   90.00
_cell.angle_beta   90.00
_cell.angle_gamma   90.00
#
_symmetry.space_group_name_H-M   'P 1'
#
loop_
_entity.id
_entity.type
_entity.pdbx_description
1 polymer ?
#
loop_
_entity_poly.entity_id
_entity_poly.type
_entity_poly.pdbx_seq_one_letter_code
_entity_poly.pdbx_strand_id
1 'polypeptide(L)'
;MTTILDLMRVDDTDRDVDWLHTALQAAVELELATIPPYLCAMWSVDDPNGTDPVRALIKSIAVEEMGHMATACNLLTAIGGTPQINTAAAVPQYPGPLPGGVHPGLTIPLSGLTKDLV
;
A
#
# COMPACT_ATOMS: atom_id res chain seq x y z
N MET A 1 14.96 -0.16 11.55
CA MET A 1 14.21 0.35 10.39
C MET A 1 13.10 1.21 10.96
N THR A 2 13.00 2.48 10.55
CA THR A 2 11.98 3.42 11.06
C THR A 2 10.59 2.94 10.64
N THR A 3 9.66 2.85 11.58
CA THR A 3 8.26 2.46 11.29
C THR A 3 7.42 3.68 10.92
N ILE A 4 6.23 3.47 10.34
CA ILE A 4 5.26 4.56 10.14
C ILE A 4 4.85 5.15 11.48
N LEU A 5 4.74 4.33 12.53
CA LEU A 5 4.46 4.82 13.89
C LEU A 5 5.57 5.72 14.43
N ASP A 6 6.83 5.45 14.11
CA ASP A 6 7.95 6.31 14.50
C ASP A 6 7.90 7.63 13.74
N LEU A 7 7.57 7.61 12.46
CA LEU A 7 7.40 8.82 11.65
C LEU A 7 6.28 9.72 12.19
N MET A 8 5.16 9.13 12.60
CA MET A 8 4.02 9.85 13.17
C MET A 8 4.32 10.47 14.55
N ARG A 9 5.34 9.99 15.26
CA ARG A 9 5.76 10.50 16.57
C ARG A 9 6.70 11.70 16.49
N VAL A 10 7.26 11.99 15.33
CA VAL A 10 8.13 13.16 15.14
C VAL A 10 7.30 14.43 15.28
N ASP A 11 7.74 15.34 16.14
CA ASP A 11 7.10 16.64 16.36
C ASP A 11 7.07 17.47 15.08
N ASP A 12 6.00 18.25 14.88
CA ASP A 12 5.79 19.01 13.64
C ASP A 12 6.95 19.96 13.31
N THR A 13 7.64 20.50 14.31
CA THR A 13 8.80 21.40 14.13
C THR A 13 10.05 20.68 13.63
N ASP A 14 10.11 19.36 13.81
CA ASP A 14 11.27 18.53 13.49
C ASP A 14 11.05 17.70 12.20
N ARG A 15 9.93 17.93 11.51
CA ARG A 15 9.62 17.31 10.21
C ARG A 15 10.25 18.11 9.08
N ASP A 16 11.51 17.81 8.80
CA ASP A 16 12.27 18.39 7.69
C ASP A 16 12.05 17.63 6.36
N VAL A 17 12.82 17.99 5.34
CA VAL A 17 12.73 17.37 4.01
C VAL A 17 13.12 15.89 4.05
N ASP A 18 14.11 15.51 4.87
CA ASP A 18 14.57 14.12 4.98
C ASP A 18 13.50 13.25 5.65
N TRP A 19 12.81 13.80 6.67
CA TRP A 19 11.62 13.18 7.23
C TRP A 19 10.55 12.98 6.16
N LEU A 20 10.30 14.00 5.33
CA LEU A 20 9.27 13.92 4.27
C LEU A 20 9.62 12.89 3.19
N HIS A 21 10.90 12.77 2.81
CA HIS A 21 11.37 11.71 1.91
C HIS A 21 11.08 10.33 2.49
N THR A 22 11.40 10.14 3.77
CA THR A 22 11.18 8.86 4.48
C THR A 22 9.68 8.56 4.60
N ALA A 23 8.86 9.55 4.94
CA ALA A 23 7.42 9.39 5.09
C ALA A 23 6.73 9.07 3.76
N LEU A 24 7.11 9.73 2.68
CA LEU A 24 6.54 9.47 1.35
C LEU A 24 6.99 8.12 0.80
N GLN A 25 8.24 7.71 1.03
CA GLN A 25 8.68 6.36 0.65
C GLN A 25 7.91 5.27 1.43
N ALA A 26 7.69 5.48 2.74
CA ALA A 26 6.87 4.57 3.54
C ALA A 26 5.40 4.50 3.04
N ALA A 27 4.83 5.63 2.60
CA ALA A 27 3.52 5.66 1.97
C ALA A 27 3.51 4.88 0.65
N VAL A 28 4.49 5.08 -0.23
CA VAL A 28 4.62 4.32 -1.50
C VAL A 28 4.66 2.81 -1.24
N GLU A 29 5.44 2.36 -0.26
CA GLU A 29 5.53 0.94 0.09
C GLU A 29 4.20 0.39 0.64
N LEU A 30 3.51 1.16 1.49
CA LEU A 30 2.23 0.76 2.05
C LEU A 30 1.16 0.60 0.95
N GLU A 31 0.98 1.60 0.09
CA GLU A 31 0.02 1.55 -1.02
C GLU A 31 0.37 0.44 -2.02
N LEU A 32 1.66 0.21 -2.29
CA LEU A 32 2.10 -0.90 -3.14
C LEU A 32 1.77 -2.27 -2.52
N ALA A 33 1.79 -2.39 -1.19
CA ALA A 33 1.49 -3.64 -0.49
C ALA A 33 -0.01 -3.99 -0.45
N THR A 34 -0.90 -3.04 -0.71
CA THR A 34 -2.36 -3.29 -0.72
C THR A 34 -2.89 -3.66 -2.12
N ILE A 35 -2.22 -3.20 -3.19
CA ILE A 35 -2.65 -3.44 -4.57
C ILE A 35 -2.76 -4.95 -4.91
N PRO A 36 -1.72 -5.80 -4.72
CA PRO A 36 -1.82 -7.20 -5.11
C PRO A 36 -2.89 -8.00 -4.35
N PRO A 37 -3.06 -7.87 -3.01
CA PRO A 37 -4.16 -8.50 -2.29
C PRO A 37 -5.55 -8.13 -2.82
N TYR A 38 -5.81 -6.84 -3.08
CA TYR A 38 -7.10 -6.43 -3.66
C TYR A 38 -7.32 -6.98 -5.07
N LEU A 39 -6.28 -7.00 -5.91
CA LEU A 39 -6.37 -7.60 -7.25
C LEU A 39 -6.63 -9.12 -7.17
N CYS A 40 -5.95 -9.84 -6.27
CA CYS A 40 -6.18 -11.27 -6.05
C CYS A 40 -7.61 -11.55 -5.57
N ALA A 41 -8.14 -10.73 -4.65
CA ALA A 41 -9.53 -10.82 -4.20
C ALA A 41 -10.51 -10.57 -5.37
N MET A 42 -10.30 -9.50 -6.15
CA MET A 42 -11.12 -9.18 -7.33
C MET A 42 -11.11 -10.30 -8.36
N TRP A 43 -9.94 -10.88 -8.67
CA TRP A 43 -9.81 -11.96 -9.66
C TRP A 43 -10.44 -13.28 -9.21
N SER A 44 -10.67 -13.46 -7.91
CA SER A 44 -11.32 -14.65 -7.38
C SER A 44 -12.85 -14.62 -7.46
N VAL A 45 -13.45 -13.46 -7.71
CA VAL A 45 -14.91 -13.33 -7.85
C VAL A 45 -15.33 -13.88 -9.22
N ASP A 46 -16.20 -14.89 -9.21
CA ASP A 46 -16.80 -15.45 -10.43
C ASP A 46 -17.85 -14.49 -10.98
N ASP A 47 -17.48 -13.76 -12.04
CA ASP A 47 -18.31 -12.74 -12.68
C ASP A 47 -18.35 -12.96 -14.20
N PRO A 48 -19.08 -13.98 -14.69
CA PRO A 48 -19.09 -14.34 -16.11
C PRO A 48 -19.65 -13.25 -17.02
N ASN A 49 -20.45 -12.32 -16.46
CA ASN A 49 -21.09 -11.24 -17.21
C ASN A 49 -20.39 -9.88 -17.03
N GLY A 50 -19.40 -9.77 -16.14
CA GLY A 50 -18.70 -8.51 -15.87
C GLY A 50 -19.53 -7.48 -15.10
N THR A 51 -20.58 -7.91 -14.41
CA THR A 51 -21.58 -7.04 -13.76
C THR A 51 -21.66 -7.24 -12.25
N ASP A 52 -20.80 -8.08 -11.67
CA ASP A 52 -20.83 -8.35 -10.24
C ASP A 52 -20.42 -7.09 -9.44
N PRO A 53 -21.28 -6.58 -8.54
CA PRO A 53 -21.01 -5.36 -7.80
C PRO A 53 -19.84 -5.49 -6.81
N VAL A 54 -19.58 -6.70 -6.28
CA VAL A 54 -18.43 -6.95 -5.39
C VAL A 54 -17.14 -6.85 -6.18
N ARG A 55 -17.10 -7.45 -7.37
CA ARG A 55 -15.93 -7.32 -8.26
C ARG A 55 -15.68 -5.87 -8.65
N ALA A 56 -16.73 -5.12 -8.98
CA ALA A 56 -16.63 -3.71 -9.33
C ALA A 56 -16.12 -2.85 -8.15
N LEU A 57 -16.60 -3.13 -6.93
CA LEU A 57 -16.15 -2.44 -5.71
C LEU A 57 -14.68 -2.72 -5.40
N ILE A 58 -14.24 -3.99 -5.40
CA ILE A 58 -12.84 -4.32 -5.12
C ILE A 58 -11.93 -3.72 -6.20
N LYS A 59 -12.37 -3.70 -7.45
CA LYS A 59 -11.66 -3.02 -8.54
C LYS A 59 -11.50 -1.53 -8.28
N SER A 60 -12.54 -0.83 -7.79
CA SER A 60 -12.44 0.59 -7.51
C SER A 60 -11.40 0.85 -6.43
N ILE A 61 -11.42 0.06 -5.35
CA ILE A 61 -10.43 0.14 -4.27
C ILE A 61 -9.01 -0.05 -4.84
N ALA A 62 -8.76 -1.12 -5.60
CA ALA A 62 -7.42 -1.35 -6.17
C ALA A 62 -6.94 -0.19 -7.06
N VAL A 63 -7.85 0.47 -7.79
CA VAL A 63 -7.53 1.66 -8.61
C VAL A 63 -7.26 2.89 -7.73
N GLU A 64 -7.98 3.05 -6.62
CA GLU A 64 -7.73 4.11 -5.64
C GLU A 64 -6.35 3.96 -5.00
N GLU A 65 -5.96 2.76 -4.56
CA GLU A 65 -4.62 2.49 -4.01
C GLU A 65 -3.51 2.78 -5.04
N MET A 66 -3.72 2.44 -6.32
CA MET A 66 -2.79 2.83 -7.40
C MET A 66 -2.69 4.36 -7.54
N GLY A 67 -3.81 5.08 -7.37
CA GLY A 67 -3.85 6.55 -7.38
C GLY A 67 -3.13 7.16 -6.19
N HIS A 68 -3.29 6.59 -5.00
CA HIS A 68 -2.57 6.99 -3.79
C HIS A 68 -1.07 6.79 -3.94
N MET A 69 -0.64 5.60 -4.40
CA MET A 69 0.76 5.30 -4.70
C MET A 69 1.33 6.30 -5.72
N ALA A 70 0.62 6.58 -6.82
CA ALA A 70 1.05 7.55 -7.82
C ALA A 70 1.20 8.96 -7.22
N THR A 71 0.27 9.36 -6.34
CA THR A 71 0.32 10.65 -5.65
C THR A 71 1.54 10.74 -4.73
N ALA A 72 1.80 9.71 -3.93
CA ALA A 72 2.97 9.65 -3.06
C ALA A 72 4.29 9.71 -3.86
N CYS A 73 4.37 8.96 -4.98
CA CYS A 73 5.51 9.01 -5.90
C CYS A 73 5.73 10.42 -6.50
N ASN A 74 4.64 11.08 -6.91
CA ASN A 74 4.71 12.43 -7.49
C ASN A 74 5.19 13.46 -6.45
N LEU A 75 4.66 13.39 -5.23
CA LEU A 75 5.09 14.25 -4.13
C LEU A 75 6.58 14.04 -3.81
N LEU A 76 7.03 12.78 -3.72
CA LEU A 76 8.42 12.45 -3.43
C LEU A 76 9.36 12.98 -4.53
N THR A 77 8.96 12.81 -5.79
CA THR A 77 9.73 13.32 -6.94
C THR A 77 9.78 14.85 -6.94
N ALA A 78 8.68 15.52 -6.60
CA ALA A 78 8.59 16.98 -6.60
C ALA A 78 9.53 17.64 -5.56
N ILE A 79 9.85 16.94 -4.48
CA ILE A 79 10.80 17.40 -3.44
C ILE A 79 12.22 16.85 -3.64
N GLY A 80 12.53 16.32 -4.83
CA GLY A 80 13.87 15.86 -5.21
C GLY A 80 14.21 14.42 -4.81
N GLY A 81 13.24 13.65 -4.31
CA GLY A 81 13.41 12.22 -4.02
C GLY A 81 13.23 11.34 -5.27
N THR A 82 13.54 10.05 -5.13
CA THR A 82 13.31 9.04 -6.18
C THR A 82 12.55 7.86 -5.57
N PRO A 83 11.28 7.64 -5.94
CA PRO A 83 10.49 6.53 -5.41
C PRO A 83 11.14 5.18 -5.70
N GLN A 84 11.29 4.35 -4.67
CA GLN A 84 11.79 2.99 -4.80
C GLN A 84 10.60 2.03 -4.84
N ILE A 85 10.39 1.35 -5.98
CA ILE A 85 9.24 0.45 -6.20
C ILE A 85 9.63 -0.94 -6.70
N ASN A 86 10.90 -1.12 -7.08
CA ASN A 86 11.42 -2.32 -7.73
C ASN A 86 12.71 -2.83 -7.07
N THR A 87 12.93 -2.47 -5.81
CA THR A 87 14.06 -2.94 -5.01
C THR A 87 13.61 -4.10 -4.12
N ALA A 88 14.53 -4.98 -3.74
CA ALA A 88 14.21 -6.10 -2.85
C ALA A 88 13.62 -5.65 -1.49
N ALA A 89 13.91 -4.42 -1.05
CA ALA A 89 13.36 -3.85 0.17
C ALA A 89 11.95 -3.25 -0.02
N ALA A 90 11.65 -2.70 -1.20
CA ALA A 90 10.37 -2.05 -1.48
C ALA A 90 9.31 -3.01 -2.05
N VAL A 91 9.72 -4.15 -2.62
CA VAL A 91 8.79 -5.17 -3.12
C VAL A 91 8.11 -5.87 -1.93
N PRO A 92 6.76 -5.83 -1.83
CA PRO A 92 6.04 -6.47 -0.74
C PRO A 92 6.22 -7.99 -0.72
N GLN A 93 6.24 -8.57 0.47
CA GLN A 93 6.32 -10.02 0.66
C GLN A 93 4.96 -10.57 1.11
N TYR A 94 4.57 -11.70 0.53
CA TYR A 94 3.33 -12.39 0.88
C TYR A 94 3.56 -13.89 1.08
N PRO A 95 2.88 -14.54 2.05
CA PRO A 95 2.12 -13.89 3.12
C PRO A 95 3.03 -13.09 4.05
N GLY A 96 2.62 -11.90 4.47
CA GLY A 96 3.46 -11.01 5.26
C GLY A 96 2.70 -9.86 5.92
N PRO A 97 3.34 -9.10 6.82
CA PRO A 97 2.75 -7.93 7.44
C PRO A 97 2.66 -6.76 6.46
N LEU A 98 1.85 -5.75 6.79
CA LEU A 98 1.92 -4.47 6.08
C LEU A 98 3.25 -3.74 6.37
N PRO A 99 3.79 -3.02 5.37
CA PRO A 99 4.96 -2.16 5.57
C PRO A 99 4.77 -1.15 6.69
N GLY A 100 5.88 -0.72 7.29
CA GLY A 100 5.87 0.31 8.33
C GLY A 100 5.21 -0.10 9.65
N GLY A 101 4.88 -1.39 9.84
CA GLY A 101 4.26 -1.89 11.08
C GLY A 101 2.80 -1.47 11.26
N VAL A 102 2.13 -1.12 10.16
CA VAL A 102 0.71 -0.80 10.15
C VAL A 102 -0.09 -2.06 10.51
N HIS A 103 -1.12 -1.88 11.34
CA HIS A 103 -1.98 -2.96 11.84
C HIS A 103 -1.20 -4.19 12.38
N PRO A 104 -0.47 -4.04 13.50
CA PRO A 104 0.32 -5.12 14.07
C PRO A 104 -0.48 -6.42 14.26
N GLY A 105 0.10 -7.55 13.86
CA GLY A 105 -0.53 -8.87 13.94
C GLY A 105 -1.35 -9.28 12.72
N LEU A 106 -1.61 -8.36 11.79
CA LEU A 106 -2.20 -8.70 10.49
C LEU A 106 -1.15 -9.38 9.59
N THR A 107 -1.50 -10.54 9.04
CA THR A 107 -0.71 -11.20 7.99
C THR A 107 -1.57 -11.26 6.73
N ILE A 108 -1.11 -10.63 5.66
CA ILE A 108 -1.84 -10.52 4.40
C ILE A 108 -1.32 -11.59 3.43
N PRO A 109 -2.14 -12.56 3.02
CA PRO A 109 -1.80 -13.51 1.97
C PRO A 109 -2.17 -12.96 0.58
N LEU A 110 -1.63 -13.59 -0.47
CA LEU A 110 -2.25 -13.55 -1.80
C LEU A 110 -3.27 -14.69 -1.89
N SER A 111 -4.54 -14.35 -1.73
CA SER A 111 -5.65 -15.30 -1.80
C SER A 111 -6.88 -14.67 -2.43
N GLY A 112 -7.90 -15.49 -2.69
CA GLY A 112 -9.22 -14.98 -3.07
C GLY A 112 -9.96 -14.29 -1.92
N LEU A 113 -11.13 -13.74 -2.24
CA LEU A 113 -12.06 -13.15 -1.30
C LEU A 113 -12.63 -14.22 -0.37
N THR A 114 -12.31 -14.12 0.92
CA THR A 114 -12.79 -15.04 1.97
C THR A 114 -13.30 -14.25 3.15
N LYS A 115 -14.20 -14.84 3.96
CA LYS A 115 -14.75 -14.18 5.14
C LYS A 115 -13.71 -13.84 6.21
N ASP A 116 -12.58 -14.55 6.23
CA ASP A 116 -11.51 -14.32 7.21
C ASP A 116 -10.68 -13.06 6.89
N LEU A 117 -10.87 -12.46 5.70
CA LEU A 117 -10.11 -11.31 5.19
C LEU A 117 -10.98 -10.04 5.01
N VAL A 118 -12.23 -10.04 5.51
CA VAL A 118 -13.16 -8.88 5.42
C VAL A 118 -13.79 -8.59 6.76
#